data_AF-A0A3Q3X1E9-F1
#
_entry.id   AF-A0A3Q3X1E9-F1
#
_cell.length_a   1.000
_cell.length_b   1.000
_cell.length_c   1.000
_cell.angle_alpha   90.00
_cell.angle_beta   90.00
_cell.angle_gamma   90.00
#
_symmetry.space_group_name_H-M   'P 1'
#
loop_
_entity.id
_entity.type
_entity.pdbx_description
1 polymer ?
#
loop_
_entity_poly.entity_id
_entity_poly.type
_entity_poly.pdbx_seq_one_letter_code
_entity_poly.pdbx_strand_id
1 'polypeptide(L)'
;LQGEGRMMRMQFDGNSRAEAAKVCLTVVEKLKEYIPVTQDDTLPAPDKSPAEVTAPGMQEQTRQGQALGATPKVVQGSLSIKCLTQQHFLGEAAVTLPEVYRHSFLTQDDLEPILRVCLLDPSFHAFVEKVEGELRKMLEQ
;
A
#
# COMPACT_ATOMS: atom_id res chain seq x y z
N LEU A 1 11.79 1.16 -8.99
CA LEU A 1 11.83 2.61 -8.76
C LEU A 1 12.29 2.87 -7.33
N GLN A 2 13.57 3.17 -7.14
CA GLN A 2 14.13 3.41 -5.81
C GLN A 2 14.08 4.93 -5.56
N GLY A 3 13.11 5.37 -4.76
CA GLY A 3 12.92 6.79 -4.41
C GLY A 3 11.85 7.56 -5.20
N GLU A 4 11.18 6.95 -6.18
CA GLU A 4 10.04 7.59 -6.86
C GLU A 4 8.70 7.11 -6.27
N GLY A 5 7.95 8.03 -5.67
CA GLY A 5 6.55 7.83 -5.32
C GLY A 5 5.63 8.13 -6.51
N ARG A 6 4.48 7.47 -6.56
CA ARG A 6 3.42 7.76 -7.56
C ARG A 6 2.16 8.22 -6.82
N MET A 7 1.49 9.23 -7.36
CA MET A 7 0.24 9.75 -6.82
C MET A 7 -0.91 9.31 -7.73
N MET A 8 -1.99 8.83 -7.13
CA MET A 8 -3.24 8.54 -7.82
C MET A 8 -4.39 9.22 -7.08
N ARG A 9 -5.30 9.82 -7.86
CA ARG A 9 -6.55 10.40 -7.36
C ARG A 9 -7.70 9.50 -7.81
N MET A 10 -8.67 9.29 -6.93
CA MET A 10 -9.86 8.50 -7.20
C MET A 10 -11.10 9.36 -6.98
N GLN A 11 -12.13 9.11 -7.79
CA GLN A 11 -13.45 9.72 -7.65
C GLN A 11 -14.48 8.60 -7.48
N PHE A 12 -15.38 8.79 -6.52
CA PHE A 12 -16.48 7.87 -6.28
C PHE A 12 -17.70 8.32 -7.07
N ASP A 13 -18.42 7.35 -7.63
CA ASP A 13 -19.63 7.58 -8.41
C ASP A 13 -20.89 7.52 -7.53
N GLY A 14 -22.00 8.10 -8.01
CA GLY A 14 -23.30 8.07 -7.37
C GLY A 14 -24.33 8.88 -8.15
N ASN A 15 -25.62 8.59 -7.94
CA ASN A 15 -26.71 9.29 -8.64
C ASN A 15 -26.83 10.76 -8.21
N SER A 16 -26.10 11.16 -7.18
CA SER A 16 -25.95 12.55 -6.73
C SER A 16 -24.59 12.75 -6.05
N ARG A 17 -24.16 14.02 -5.94
CA ARG A 17 -22.96 14.40 -5.18
C ARG A 17 -23.02 13.92 -3.72
N ALA A 18 -24.20 13.95 -3.10
CA ALA A 18 -24.38 13.51 -1.72
C ALA A 18 -24.18 11.99 -1.58
N GLU A 19 -24.67 11.22 -2.55
CA GLU A 19 -24.49 9.77 -2.59
C GLU A 19 -23.02 9.40 -2.82
N ALA A 20 -22.36 10.01 -3.80
CA ALA A 20 -20.93 9.81 -4.06
C ALA A 20 -20.06 10.18 -2.84
N ALA A 21 -20.39 11.26 -2.13
CA ALA A 21 -19.71 11.65 -0.90
C ALA A 21 -19.91 10.63 0.22
N LYS A 22 -21.11 10.07 0.38
CA LYS A 22 -21.40 9.02 1.37
C LYS A 22 -20.58 7.75 1.08
N VAL A 23 -20.48 7.34 -0.18
CA VAL A 23 -19.64 6.20 -0.59
C VAL A 23 -18.17 6.48 -0.23
N CYS A 24 -17.65 7.65 -0.58
CA CYS A 24 -16.29 8.07 -0.23
C CYS A 24 -16.02 7.97 1.28
N LEU A 25 -16.93 8.50 2.11
CA LEU A 25 -16.79 8.44 3.58
C LEU A 25 -16.77 6.99 4.09
N THR A 26 -17.65 6.14 3.55
CA THR A 26 -17.71 4.72 3.93
C THR A 26 -16.40 4.00 3.58
N VAL A 27 -15.79 4.31 2.43
CA VAL A 27 -14.49 3.74 2.04
C VAL A 27 -13.37 4.26 2.93
N VAL A 28 -13.34 5.55 3.25
CA VAL A 28 -12.35 6.14 4.17
C VAL A 28 -12.45 5.50 5.56
N GLU A 29 -13.65 5.26 6.08
CA GLU A 29 -13.86 4.57 7.35
C GLU A 29 -13.28 3.15 7.34
N LYS A 30 -13.52 2.37 6.29
CA LYS A 30 -12.91 1.04 6.14
C LYS A 30 -11.39 1.11 5.98
N LEU A 31 -10.88 2.09 5.24
CA LEU A 31 -9.45 2.22 4.97
C LEU A 31 -8.64 2.56 6.24
N LYS A 32 -9.25 3.30 7.17
CA LYS A 32 -8.67 3.62 8.49
C LYS A 32 -8.35 2.39 9.35
N GLU A 33 -8.98 1.25 9.08
CA GLU A 33 -8.65 -0.02 9.76
C GLU A 33 -7.25 -0.55 9.39
N TYR A 34 -6.73 -0.18 8.21
CA TYR A 34 -5.48 -0.73 7.67
C TYR A 34 -4.35 0.29 7.60
N ILE A 35 -4.67 1.57 7.32
CA ILE A 35 -3.67 2.63 7.18
C ILE A 35 -4.16 3.95 7.81
N PRO A 36 -3.25 4.79 8.33
CA PRO A 36 -3.62 6.15 8.75
C PRO A 36 -4.10 6.97 7.55
N VAL A 37 -5.35 7.44 7.61
CA VAL A 37 -5.94 8.32 6.58
C VAL A 37 -6.15 9.71 7.17
N THR A 38 -5.54 10.72 6.55
CA THR A 38 -5.75 12.13 6.87
C THR A 38 -7.02 12.64 6.18
N GLN A 39 -7.91 13.28 6.94
CA GLN A 39 -9.04 14.05 6.41
C GLN A 39 -8.76 15.53 6.63
N ASP A 40 -8.70 16.30 5.55
CA ASP A 40 -8.80 17.75 5.63
C ASP A 40 -10.27 18.13 5.57
N ASP A 41 -10.83 18.60 6.68
CA ASP A 41 -12.19 19.14 6.76
C ASP A 41 -12.31 20.54 6.13
N THR A 42 -11.23 21.04 5.53
CA THR A 42 -11.24 22.30 4.78
C THR A 42 -11.80 22.03 3.39
N LEU A 43 -13.08 22.35 3.18
CA LEU A 43 -13.72 22.38 1.87
C LEU A 43 -12.83 23.11 0.85
N PRO A 44 -12.31 22.45 -0.20
CA PRO A 44 -11.65 23.14 -1.29
C PRO A 44 -12.71 23.94 -2.04
N ALA A 45 -12.46 25.24 -2.23
CA ALA A 45 -13.23 26.06 -3.15
C ALA A 45 -13.21 25.44 -4.56
N PRO A 46 -14.27 25.60 -5.37
CA PRO A 46 -14.30 25.04 -6.71
C PRO A 46 -13.18 25.66 -7.57
N ASP A 47 -12.52 24.78 -8.33
CA ASP A 47 -11.47 24.99 -9.33
C ASP A 47 -11.14 26.44 -9.70
N LYS A 48 -9.90 26.84 -9.41
CA LYS A 48 -9.17 27.83 -10.21
C LYS A 48 -7.94 27.16 -10.78
N SER A 49 -7.84 27.23 -12.11
CA SER A 49 -6.80 26.68 -12.95
C SER A 49 -5.39 27.23 -12.61
N PRO A 50 -4.31 26.53 -13.02
CA PRO A 50 -2.96 26.81 -12.55
C PRO A 50 -2.29 27.89 -13.39
N ALA A 51 -2.19 29.10 -12.84
CA ALA A 51 -1.21 30.10 -13.24
C ALA A 51 -1.10 31.15 -12.14
N GLU A 52 -0.12 31.01 -11.25
CA GLU A 52 0.82 32.08 -10.92
C GLU A 52 1.79 31.63 -9.82
N VAL A 53 3.06 31.70 -10.17
CA VAL A 53 4.23 31.56 -9.29
C VAL A 53 4.17 32.65 -8.22
N THR A 54 4.25 32.26 -6.96
CA THR A 54 4.93 33.09 -5.94
C THR A 54 5.41 32.21 -4.78
N ALA A 55 6.73 31.99 -4.68
CA ALA A 55 7.39 31.63 -3.41
C ALA A 55 7.37 32.88 -2.51
N PRO A 56 7.23 32.76 -1.17
CA PRO A 56 8.39 32.47 -0.31
C PRO A 56 8.01 31.60 0.92
N GLY A 57 8.93 30.85 1.50
CA GLY A 57 9.72 31.40 2.60
C GLY A 57 10.13 30.29 3.57
N MET A 58 11.42 30.25 3.85
CA MET A 58 12.11 29.37 4.78
C MET A 58 11.56 29.50 6.20
N GLN A 59 11.19 28.41 6.86
CA GLN A 59 11.35 28.25 8.32
C GLN A 59 11.66 26.80 8.66
N GLU A 60 12.92 26.58 9.06
CA GLU A 60 13.33 25.40 9.82
C GLU A 60 12.59 25.35 11.15
N GLN A 61 12.14 24.16 11.56
CA GLN A 61 12.07 23.87 12.98
C GLN A 61 12.52 22.43 13.26
N THR A 62 13.79 22.34 13.65
CA THR A 62 14.42 21.24 14.36
C THR A 62 13.55 20.77 15.53
N ARG A 63 13.22 19.47 15.58
CA ARG A 63 12.99 18.77 16.85
C ARG A 63 13.76 17.45 16.86
N GLN A 64 14.93 17.58 17.47
CA GLN A 64 15.80 16.52 17.95
C GLN A 64 15.08 15.75 19.07
N GLY A 65 14.94 14.43 18.92
CA GLY A 65 14.53 13.51 19.96
C GLY A 65 15.54 12.37 20.04
N GLN A 66 16.21 12.26 21.18
CA GLN A 66 17.36 11.41 21.43
C GLN A 66 17.08 9.90 21.36
N ALA A 67 18.14 9.19 20.96
CA ALA A 67 18.27 7.75 20.81
C ALA A 67 18.12 6.98 22.13
N LEU A 68 17.48 5.80 22.06
CA LEU A 68 17.79 4.68 22.94
C LEU A 68 18.25 3.50 22.08
N GLY A 69 19.49 3.08 22.32
CA GLY A 69 20.24 2.18 21.46
C GLY A 69 19.71 0.74 21.40
N ALA A 70 19.66 0.22 20.19
CA ALA A 70 19.95 -1.17 19.92
C ALA A 70 21.04 -1.18 18.84
N THR A 71 22.28 -1.45 19.24
CA THR A 71 23.36 -1.72 18.28
C THR A 71 22.92 -2.87 17.39
N PRO A 72 22.83 -2.72 16.05
CA PRO A 72 22.59 -3.87 15.21
C PRO A 72 23.82 -4.76 15.32
N LYS A 73 23.67 -5.91 15.98
CA LYS A 73 24.68 -6.95 16.01
C LYS A 73 24.88 -7.37 14.55
N VAL A 74 25.97 -6.92 13.94
CA VAL A 74 26.35 -7.34 12.58
C VAL A 74 26.64 -8.84 12.66
N VAL A 75 25.66 -9.65 12.26
CA VAL A 75 25.84 -11.10 12.17
C VAL A 75 26.49 -11.38 10.83
N GLN A 76 27.80 -11.57 10.84
CA GLN A 76 28.57 -11.95 9.66
C GLN A 76 28.48 -13.47 9.47
N GLY A 77 27.71 -13.93 8.49
CA GLY A 77 27.57 -15.36 8.15
C GLY A 77 26.29 -15.68 7.36
N SER A 78 26.10 -16.94 6.99
CA SER A 78 24.82 -17.44 6.47
C SER A 78 23.86 -17.74 7.63
N LEU A 79 22.65 -17.22 7.54
CA LEU A 79 21.58 -17.48 8.51
C LEU A 79 20.47 -18.27 7.82
N SER A 80 19.88 -19.21 8.55
CA SER A 80 18.66 -19.87 8.11
C SER A 80 17.52 -18.85 8.00
N ILE A 81 16.67 -18.99 6.97
CA ILE A 81 15.47 -18.15 6.79
C ILE A 81 14.63 -18.11 8.08
N LYS A 82 14.55 -19.24 8.81
CA LYS A 82 13.84 -19.34 10.10
C LYS A 82 14.44 -18.43 11.17
N CYS A 83 15.76 -18.33 11.25
CA CYS A 83 16.44 -17.47 12.23
C CYS A 83 16.28 -16.00 11.88
N LEU A 84 16.34 -15.65 10.59
CA LEU A 84 16.15 -14.28 10.12
C LEU A 84 14.73 -13.79 10.45
N THR A 85 13.71 -14.60 10.15
CA THR A 85 12.32 -14.23 10.42
C THR A 85 12.06 -14.07 11.91
N GLN A 86 12.51 -15.00 12.76
CA GLN A 86 12.31 -14.93 14.21
C GLN A 86 13.08 -13.79 14.88
N GLN A 87 14.37 -13.60 14.54
CA GLN A 87 15.23 -12.67 15.27
C GLN A 87 15.07 -11.21 14.81
N HIS A 88 14.81 -10.97 13.52
CA HIS A 88 14.87 -9.62 12.94
C HIS A 88 13.52 -9.05 12.54
N PHE A 89 12.52 -9.88 12.24
CA PHE A 89 11.26 -9.41 11.65
C PHE A 89 10.03 -9.71 12.50
N LEU A 90 9.98 -10.86 13.19
CA LEU A 90 8.75 -11.32 13.86
C LEU A 90 8.85 -11.43 15.39
N GLY A 91 10.06 -11.43 15.96
CA GLY A 91 10.25 -11.68 17.39
C GLY A 91 9.88 -13.12 17.79
N GLU A 92 9.63 -13.34 19.07
CA GLU A 92 9.35 -14.66 19.68
C GLU A 92 7.88 -15.11 19.53
N ALA A 93 7.03 -14.30 18.88
CA ALA A 93 5.61 -14.58 18.70
C ALA A 93 5.35 -15.56 17.54
N ALA A 94 4.32 -16.38 17.70
CA ALA A 94 3.86 -17.30 16.65
C ALA A 94 3.55 -16.54 15.35
N VAL A 95 3.87 -17.16 14.20
CA VAL A 95 3.68 -16.63 12.85
C VAL A 95 2.17 -16.54 12.55
N THR A 96 1.50 -15.53 13.08
CA THR A 96 0.12 -15.22 12.69
C THR A 96 0.18 -14.31 11.49
N LEU A 97 -0.46 -14.72 10.39
CA LEU A 97 -0.66 -13.84 9.24
C LEU A 97 -1.33 -12.54 9.72
N PRO A 98 -0.88 -11.36 9.22
CA PRO A 98 -1.54 -10.10 9.53
C PRO A 98 -3.05 -10.20 9.25
N GLU A 99 -3.88 -9.55 10.08
CA GLU A 99 -5.35 -9.69 10.02
C GLU A 99 -5.94 -9.36 8.63
N VAL A 100 -5.27 -8.52 7.82
CA VAL A 100 -5.64 -8.25 6.42
C VAL A 100 -5.74 -9.53 5.56
N TYR A 101 -4.96 -10.56 5.86
CA TYR A 101 -4.98 -11.85 5.15
C TYR A 101 -6.12 -12.75 5.59
N ARG A 102 -6.78 -12.48 6.73
CA ARG A 102 -7.92 -13.27 7.20
C ARG A 102 -9.24 -12.89 6.52
N HIS A 103 -9.31 -11.67 6.00
CA HIS A 103 -10.50 -11.14 5.34
C HIS A 103 -10.39 -11.09 3.81
N SER A 104 -9.23 -11.46 3.26
CA SER A 104 -8.98 -11.42 1.81
C SER A 104 -9.43 -12.73 1.15
N PHE A 105 -10.74 -12.90 0.99
CA PHE A 105 -11.30 -13.89 0.08
C PHE A 105 -11.72 -13.17 -1.20
N LEU A 106 -10.91 -13.28 -2.25
CA LEU A 106 -11.37 -12.92 -3.58
C LEU A 106 -12.40 -13.96 -3.99
N THR A 107 -13.67 -13.59 -4.03
CA THR A 107 -14.69 -14.45 -4.64
C THR A 107 -14.46 -14.49 -6.15
N GLN A 108 -15.05 -15.47 -6.83
CA GLN A 108 -14.93 -15.58 -8.29
C GLN A 108 -15.39 -14.30 -9.01
N ASP A 109 -16.36 -13.58 -8.43
CA ASP A 109 -16.92 -12.34 -8.96
C ASP A 109 -16.01 -11.11 -8.73
N ASP A 110 -15.15 -11.15 -7.70
CA ASP A 110 -14.20 -10.07 -7.39
C ASP A 110 -12.93 -10.10 -8.26
N LEU A 111 -12.71 -11.20 -8.97
CA LEU A 111 -11.51 -11.40 -9.77
C LEU A 111 -11.51 -10.55 -11.05
N GLU A 112 -12.68 -10.36 -11.67
CA GLU A 112 -12.79 -9.66 -12.95
C GLU A 112 -12.29 -8.20 -12.87
N PRO A 113 -12.69 -7.36 -11.89
CA PRO A 113 -12.17 -6.01 -11.76
C PRO A 113 -10.64 -5.97 -11.58
N ILE A 114 -10.08 -6.92 -10.83
CA ILE A 114 -8.64 -7.02 -10.57
C ILE A 114 -7.90 -7.36 -11.87
N LEU A 115 -8.40 -8.35 -12.62
CA LEU A 115 -7.83 -8.72 -13.92
C LEU A 115 -7.87 -7.55 -14.90
N ARG A 116 -8.96 -6.78 -14.93
CA ARG A 116 -9.04 -5.57 -15.78
C ARG A 116 -7.95 -4.55 -15.46
N VAL A 117 -7.63 -4.35 -14.18
CA VAL A 117 -6.52 -3.47 -13.76
C VAL A 117 -5.18 -4.05 -14.19
N CYS A 118 -4.96 -5.36 -14.00
CA CYS A 118 -3.73 -6.03 -14.41
C CYS A 118 -3.49 -5.95 -15.93
N LEU A 119 -4.56 -6.06 -16.73
CA LEU A 119 -4.50 -5.98 -18.19
C LEU A 119 -4.12 -4.58 -18.73
N LEU A 120 -4.09 -3.55 -17.88
CA LEU A 120 -3.53 -2.25 -18.24
C LEU A 120 -2.00 -2.30 -18.43
N ASP A 121 -1.34 -3.30 -17.85
CA ASP A 121 0.08 -3.58 -18.08
C ASP A 121 0.23 -4.54 -19.27
N PRO A 122 0.84 -4.12 -20.39
CA PRO A 122 1.03 -4.98 -21.55
C PRO A 122 1.92 -6.21 -21.27
N SER A 123 2.77 -6.15 -20.23
CA SER A 123 3.64 -7.27 -19.85
C SER A 123 2.95 -8.32 -18.98
N PHE A 124 1.73 -8.05 -18.50
CA PHE A 124 1.02 -8.90 -17.56
C PHE A 124 0.81 -10.33 -18.10
N HIS A 125 0.47 -10.48 -19.37
CA HIS A 125 0.24 -11.79 -20.00
C HIS A 125 1.49 -12.68 -19.95
N ALA A 126 2.65 -12.14 -20.33
CA ALA A 126 3.92 -12.88 -20.29
C ALA A 126 4.33 -13.22 -18.85
N PHE A 127 4.01 -12.34 -17.90
CA PHE A 127 4.22 -12.63 -16.48
C PHE A 127 3.35 -13.80 -16.00
N VAL A 128 2.06 -13.84 -16.36
CA VAL A 128 1.14 -14.93 -16.00
C VAL A 128 1.62 -16.27 -16.57
N GLU A 129 2.03 -16.31 -17.84
CA GLU A 129 2.60 -17.52 -18.45
C GLU A 129 3.84 -18.02 -17.70
N LYS A 130 4.72 -17.11 -17.28
CA LYS A 130 5.90 -17.46 -16.50
C LYS A 130 5.53 -18.02 -15.13
N VAL A 131 4.56 -17.41 -14.44
CA VAL A 131 4.08 -17.89 -13.13
C VAL A 131 3.48 -19.29 -13.28
N GLU A 132 2.63 -19.50 -14.29
CA GLU A 132 2.05 -20.82 -14.55
C GLU A 132 3.13 -21.87 -14.82
N GLY A 133 4.13 -21.52 -15.62
CA GLY A 133 5.28 -22.39 -15.90
C GLY A 133 6.06 -22.79 -14.63
N GLU A 134 6.31 -21.84 -13.73
CA GLU A 134 6.98 -22.15 -12.45
C GLU A 134 6.10 -23.00 -11.53
N LEU A 135 4.79 -22.72 -11.44
CA LEU A 135 3.86 -23.52 -10.64
C LEU A 135 3.80 -24.97 -11.13
N ARG A 136 3.75 -25.16 -12.45
CA ARG A 136 3.74 -26.50 -13.06
C ARG A 136 4.99 -27.30 -12.70
N LYS A 137 6.17 -26.67 -12.72
CA LYS A 137 7.43 -27.30 -12.29
C LYS A 137 7.41 -27.73 -10.82
N MET A 138 6.66 -27.04 -9.97
CA MET A 138 6.51 -27.40 -8.55
C MET A 138 5.52 -28.53 -8.33
N LEU A 139 4.49 -28.66 -9.18
CA LEU A 139 3.51 -29.74 -9.13
C LEU A 139 4.02 -31.06 -9.75
N GLU A 140 5.00 -30.98 -10.65
CA GLU A 140 5.63 -32.13 -11.32
C GLU A 140 6.88 -32.67 -10.58
N GLN A 141 7.18 -32.14 -9.37
CA GLN A 141 8.18 -32.68 -8.42
C GLN A 141 7.56 -33.67 -7.45
#